data_AF-A0A9D8MNR5-F1
#
_entry.id   AF-A0A9D8MNR5-F1
#
_cell.length_a   1.000
_cell.length_b   1.000
_cell.length_c   1.000
_cell.angle_alpha   90.00
_cell.angle_beta   90.00
_cell.angle_gamma   90.00
#
_symmetry.space_group_name_H-M   'P 1'
#
loop_
_entity.id
_entity.type
_entity.pdbx_description
1 polymer ?
#
loop_
_entity_poly.entity_id
_entity_poly.type
_entity_poly.pdbx_seq_one_letter_code
_entity_poly.pdbx_strand_id
1 'polypeptide(L)'
;METEKIILTPENWNVISGVRLVENWYENRPALVFSGGETAGVLETEVRNVPCRYFRIEADIAAAPHESGACDVYRIRLSQPGREEERDFVPVPVPVEPFRTVVPEPFYEAEPSLPLKIRLERDNGDPRNSCRTETGVMSVRLVPMEAPTGNLTVSSVPGYNSWPFVQNLKGCLCCVYSRGTQHYFGEIRRGVFARTTADGGRNWSPESTVVNTSDGADSAIGKGMDSTGAMLVWVRHVGEEWRHELYRTEDGIHFERIAQVRPDPMPIQITDIISVPGIGLMSLWFAGSYREGQDHSWGLLTSRDDGRHWDQRVVESGLSKTDWPTEPSAVYLGDGKIFVIARVEGRADDTTRALAQLESDDYGKTWKRAKTNITDVLESTPSLLFDRGKFYLYYFQRCAGLLKCRTADPALVMADPLRWPVPEVAAFGSRERQHAGNVNALSCGDTHCLAFYSGSEKVTDVVLKIVPR
;
A
#
# COMPACT_ATOMS: atom_id res chain seq x y z
N MET A 1 7.22 31.46 5.61
CA MET A 1 7.56 31.82 4.22
C MET A 1 6.70 30.93 3.35
N GLU A 2 5.76 31.49 2.60
CA GLU A 2 5.12 30.74 1.51
C GLU A 2 6.24 30.37 0.54
N THR A 3 6.66 29.10 0.53
CA THR A 3 7.61 28.59 -0.45
C THR A 3 6.94 28.68 -1.81
N GLU A 4 7.52 29.49 -2.70
CA GLU A 4 7.01 29.79 -4.02
C GLU A 4 6.85 28.50 -4.85
N LYS A 5 5.69 28.35 -5.50
CA LYS A 5 5.41 27.23 -6.39
C LYS A 5 6.09 27.50 -7.73
N ILE A 6 6.89 26.56 -8.25
CA ILE A 6 7.39 26.63 -9.62
C ILE A 6 6.29 26.16 -10.56
N ILE A 7 5.98 26.95 -11.58
CA ILE A 7 5.02 26.63 -12.64
C ILE A 7 5.78 26.58 -13.97
N LEU A 8 5.72 25.43 -14.63
CA LEU A 8 6.30 25.18 -15.94
C LEU A 8 5.18 25.21 -16.98
N THR A 9 5.20 26.18 -17.88
CA THR A 9 4.27 26.30 -19.02
C THR A 9 4.89 25.65 -20.25
N PRO A 10 4.13 25.44 -21.35
CA PRO A 10 4.64 24.84 -22.58
C PRO A 10 5.97 25.39 -23.10
N GLU A 11 6.23 26.68 -22.87
CA GLU A 11 7.46 27.37 -23.28
C GLU A 11 8.71 26.89 -22.54
N ASN A 12 8.55 26.25 -21.38
CA ASN A 12 9.67 25.75 -20.57
C ASN A 12 10.14 24.35 -20.99
N TRP A 13 9.46 23.68 -21.92
CA TRP A 13 9.71 22.28 -22.23
C TRP A 13 10.37 22.07 -23.59
N ASN A 14 11.27 21.08 -23.63
CA ASN A 14 11.78 20.51 -24.87
C ASN A 14 10.91 19.32 -25.28
N VAL A 15 10.47 19.30 -26.54
CA VAL A 15 9.77 18.15 -27.12
C VAL A 15 10.80 17.10 -27.53
N ILE A 16 10.67 15.89 -26.97
CA ILE A 16 11.56 14.78 -27.30
C ILE A 16 10.96 13.92 -28.41
N SER A 17 9.71 13.49 -28.26
CA SER A 17 9.01 12.65 -29.25
C SER A 17 7.49 12.72 -29.09
N GLY A 18 6.75 12.53 -30.19
CA GLY A 18 5.29 12.30 -30.12
C GLY A 18 4.46 13.47 -29.58
N VAL A 19 5.02 14.68 -29.53
CA VAL A 19 4.35 15.90 -29.05
C VAL A 19 4.37 16.99 -30.11
N ARG A 20 3.30 17.78 -30.18
CA ARG A 20 3.27 19.05 -30.92
C ARG A 20 2.76 20.18 -30.03
N LEU A 21 3.29 21.38 -30.24
CA LEU A 21 2.76 22.60 -29.62
C LEU A 21 1.52 23.05 -30.41
N VAL A 22 0.41 23.30 -29.72
CA VAL A 22 -0.80 23.91 -30.29
C VAL A 22 -1.37 24.93 -29.32
N GLU A 23 -2.09 25.92 -29.85
CA GLU A 23 -3.10 26.63 -29.06
C GLU A 23 -4.21 25.61 -28.78
N ASN A 24 -4.43 25.26 -27.51
CA ASN A 24 -5.26 24.14 -27.07
C ASN A 24 -6.69 24.23 -27.63
N TRP A 25 -7.33 23.07 -27.77
CA TRP A 25 -8.74 22.86 -28.15
C TRP A 25 -9.75 23.56 -27.23
N TYR A 26 -9.33 23.90 -26.00
CA TYR A 26 -10.13 24.61 -25.02
C TYR A 26 -9.37 25.84 -24.47
N GLU A 27 -10.07 26.97 -24.38
CA GLU A 27 -9.63 28.26 -23.81
C GLU A 27 -8.50 29.04 -24.52
N ASN A 28 -8.07 28.68 -25.74
CA ASN A 28 -6.99 29.38 -26.47
C ASN A 28 -5.68 29.54 -25.67
N ARG A 29 -5.39 28.61 -24.74
CA ARG A 29 -4.11 28.60 -24.00
C ARG A 29 -3.11 27.68 -24.71
N PRO A 30 -1.80 27.98 -24.69
CA PRO A 30 -0.82 27.05 -25.25
C PRO A 30 -0.85 25.71 -24.50
N ALA A 31 -0.71 24.61 -25.22
CA ALA A 31 -0.55 23.27 -24.66
C ALA A 31 0.41 22.41 -25.49
N LEU A 32 1.12 21.52 -24.82
CA LEU A 32 1.95 20.49 -25.45
C LEU A 32 1.13 19.22 -25.60
N VAL A 33 0.73 18.92 -26.83
CA VAL A 33 -0.22 17.85 -27.13
C VAL A 33 0.48 16.55 -27.46
N PHE A 34 0.24 15.55 -26.61
CA PHE A 34 0.54 14.14 -26.86
C PHE A 34 -0.45 13.56 -27.87
N SER A 35 0.08 12.89 -28.89
CA SER A 35 -0.77 12.12 -29.80
C SER A 35 -1.45 10.96 -29.06
N GLY A 36 -2.63 10.54 -29.54
CA GLY A 36 -3.30 9.31 -29.09
C GLY A 36 -2.88 8.05 -29.86
N GLY A 37 -1.85 8.15 -30.71
CA GLY A 37 -1.30 7.03 -31.48
C GLY A 37 -0.35 6.16 -30.65
N GLU A 38 0.29 5.17 -31.30
CA GLU A 38 1.13 4.17 -30.63
C GLU A 38 2.45 4.73 -30.09
N THR A 39 2.95 5.84 -30.63
CA THR A 39 4.20 6.46 -30.18
C THR A 39 4.00 7.17 -28.84
N ALA A 40 4.81 6.82 -27.84
CA ALA A 40 4.83 7.53 -26.56
C ALA A 40 5.18 9.01 -26.74
N GLY A 41 4.40 9.85 -26.08
CA GLY A 41 4.61 11.29 -26.05
C GLY A 41 5.53 11.66 -24.88
N VAL A 42 6.65 12.33 -25.15
CA VAL A 42 7.68 12.62 -24.15
C VAL A 42 8.08 14.09 -24.15
N LEU A 43 8.02 14.69 -22.96
CA LEU A 43 8.47 16.04 -22.66
C LEU A 43 9.62 16.02 -21.68
N GLU A 44 10.59 16.93 -21.84
CA GLU A 44 11.71 17.06 -20.91
C GLU A 44 12.06 18.52 -20.63
N THR A 45 12.42 18.84 -19.38
CA THR A 45 12.94 20.15 -18.99
C THR A 45 13.93 20.04 -17.82
N GLU A 46 14.63 21.13 -17.55
CA GLU A 46 15.55 21.27 -16.43
C GLU A 46 15.18 22.51 -15.60
N VAL A 47 15.01 22.31 -14.30
CA VAL A 47 14.75 23.37 -13.33
C VAL A 47 16.04 23.67 -12.58
N ARG A 48 16.59 24.87 -12.77
CA ARG A 48 17.75 25.38 -12.03
C ARG A 48 17.22 26.16 -10.82
N ASN A 49 17.55 25.71 -9.61
CA ASN A 49 17.09 26.22 -8.30
C ASN A 49 15.71 25.70 -7.87
N VAL A 50 15.69 24.49 -7.30
CA VAL A 50 14.47 23.94 -6.67
C VAL A 50 14.25 24.65 -5.32
N PRO A 51 13.04 25.16 -5.03
CA PRO A 51 12.83 26.10 -3.91
C PRO A 51 12.83 25.41 -2.54
N CYS A 52 12.72 24.09 -2.51
CA CYS A 52 12.61 23.31 -1.28
C CYS A 52 13.11 21.88 -1.48
N ARG A 53 13.40 21.20 -0.37
CA ARG A 53 13.89 19.81 -0.37
C ARG A 53 12.81 18.80 -0.77
N TYR A 54 11.55 19.05 -0.45
CA TYR A 54 10.46 18.11 -0.69
C TYR A 54 9.34 18.76 -1.48
N PHE A 55 8.87 18.10 -2.53
CA PHE A 55 7.75 18.58 -3.33
C PHE A 55 6.98 17.42 -3.96
N ARG A 56 5.76 17.71 -4.41
CA ARG A 56 5.00 16.87 -5.34
C ARG A 56 4.97 17.52 -6.72
N ILE A 57 4.81 16.71 -7.76
CA ILE A 57 4.66 17.17 -9.13
C ILE A 57 3.21 16.99 -9.57
N GLU A 58 2.59 18.07 -10.01
CA GLU A 58 1.24 18.08 -10.58
C GLU A 58 1.33 18.48 -12.05
N ALA A 59 0.56 17.82 -12.92
CA ALA A 59 0.42 18.18 -14.32
C ALA A 59 -1.05 18.44 -14.63
N ASP A 60 -1.36 19.63 -15.14
CA ASP A 60 -2.70 19.92 -15.64
C ASP A 60 -2.81 19.46 -17.09
N ILE A 61 -3.80 18.61 -17.33
CA ILE A 61 -4.03 17.95 -18.60
C ILE A 61 -5.42 18.33 -19.12
N ALA A 62 -5.47 18.72 -20.39
CA ALA A 62 -6.70 18.82 -21.15
C ALA A 62 -6.82 17.61 -22.09
N ALA A 63 -8.03 17.12 -22.31
CA ALA A 63 -8.30 16.04 -23.26
C ALA A 63 -9.20 16.53 -24.40
N ALA A 64 -8.91 16.07 -25.63
CA ALA A 64 -9.86 16.16 -26.73
C ALA A 64 -11.15 15.36 -26.40
N PRO A 65 -12.26 15.57 -27.14
CA PRO A 65 -13.46 14.74 -27.01
C PRO A 65 -13.09 13.25 -27.04
N HIS A 66 -13.62 12.48 -26.10
CA HIS A 66 -13.21 11.10 -25.83
C HIS A 66 -14.42 10.23 -25.47
N GLU A 67 -14.21 8.92 -25.53
CA GLU A 67 -15.20 7.93 -25.08
C GLU A 67 -15.25 7.89 -23.55
N SER A 68 -16.47 7.76 -23.01
CA SER A 68 -16.67 7.62 -21.57
C SER A 68 -15.96 6.36 -21.04
N GLY A 69 -15.30 6.47 -19.89
CA GLY A 69 -14.57 5.37 -19.28
C GLY A 69 -13.16 5.12 -19.84
N ALA A 70 -12.66 5.98 -20.74
CA ALA A 70 -11.27 5.92 -21.18
C ALA A 70 -10.30 6.20 -20.02
N CYS A 71 -9.10 5.62 -20.11
CA CYS A 71 -8.01 5.77 -19.15
C CYS A 71 -6.74 6.22 -19.88
N ASP A 72 -6.06 7.22 -19.30
CA ASP A 72 -4.71 7.62 -19.68
C ASP A 72 -3.70 7.09 -18.68
N VAL A 73 -2.46 6.85 -19.13
CA VAL A 73 -1.35 6.47 -18.25
C VAL A 73 -0.22 7.46 -18.39
N TYR A 74 0.22 8.03 -17.27
CA TYR A 74 1.35 8.95 -17.22
C TYR A 74 2.49 8.38 -16.39
N ARG A 75 3.72 8.56 -16.88
CA ARG A 75 4.95 8.26 -16.16
C ARG A 75 5.75 9.54 -16.02
N ILE A 76 6.44 9.70 -14.90
CA ILE A 76 7.44 10.74 -14.72
C ILE A 76 8.78 10.12 -14.37
N ARG A 77 9.84 10.81 -14.72
CA ARG A 77 11.21 10.47 -14.36
C ARG A 77 11.93 11.72 -13.89
N LEU A 78 12.61 11.59 -12.76
CA LEU A 78 13.34 12.69 -12.11
C LEU A 78 14.79 12.30 -11.86
N SER A 79 15.71 13.22 -12.12
CA SER A 79 17.13 13.03 -11.83
C SER A 79 17.84 14.33 -11.48
N GLN A 80 18.91 14.22 -10.68
CA GLN A 80 19.82 15.30 -10.34
C GLN A 80 21.27 14.82 -10.52
N PRO A 81 22.21 15.67 -10.98
CA PRO A 81 23.61 15.29 -11.17
C PRO A 81 24.25 14.72 -9.91
N GLY A 82 25.03 13.65 -10.04
CA GLY A 82 25.75 13.05 -8.91
C GLY A 82 24.88 12.27 -7.91
N ARG A 83 23.58 12.11 -8.18
CA ARG A 83 22.72 11.16 -7.46
C ARG A 83 22.52 9.93 -8.34
N GLU A 84 22.89 8.75 -7.83
CA GLU A 84 22.88 7.48 -8.57
C GLU A 84 21.46 6.99 -8.93
N GLU A 85 20.41 7.63 -8.43
CA GLU A 85 19.03 7.23 -8.66
C GLU A 85 18.36 8.10 -9.73
N GLU A 86 18.49 7.74 -11.01
CA GLU A 86 17.45 8.03 -11.98
C GLU A 86 16.21 7.25 -11.51
N ARG A 87 15.23 7.96 -10.94
CA ARG A 87 14.01 7.32 -10.46
C ARG A 87 13.02 7.28 -11.61
N ASP A 88 12.92 6.09 -12.21
CA ASP A 88 11.74 5.73 -12.99
C ASP A 88 10.57 5.54 -12.03
N PHE A 89 9.62 6.46 -12.08
CA PHE A 89 8.43 6.35 -11.25
C PHE A 89 7.41 5.42 -11.90
N VAL A 90 6.56 4.85 -11.06
CA VAL A 90 5.59 3.87 -11.51
C VAL A 90 4.50 4.59 -12.30
N PRO A 91 4.08 4.07 -13.47
CA PRO A 91 3.01 4.69 -14.26
C PRO A 91 1.72 4.83 -13.46
N VAL A 92 1.05 5.96 -13.62
CA VAL A 92 -0.19 6.32 -12.94
C VAL A 92 -1.34 6.32 -13.95
N PRO A 93 -2.27 5.35 -13.85
CA PRO A 93 -3.48 5.37 -14.67
C PRO A 93 -4.47 6.37 -14.08
N VAL A 94 -5.13 7.13 -14.94
CA VAL A 94 -6.12 8.14 -14.55
C VAL A 94 -7.33 8.08 -15.48
N PRO A 95 -8.56 8.24 -14.95
CA PRO A 95 -9.73 8.45 -15.80
C PRO A 95 -9.53 9.67 -16.70
N VAL A 96 -9.95 9.55 -17.95
CA VAL A 96 -9.96 10.70 -18.86
C VAL A 96 -11.14 11.59 -18.52
N GLU A 97 -10.83 12.86 -18.28
CA GLU A 97 -11.78 13.94 -18.11
C GLU A 97 -11.34 15.12 -18.98
N PRO A 98 -12.25 16.02 -19.42
CA PRO A 98 -11.91 17.15 -20.28
C PRO A 98 -10.77 18.01 -19.72
N PHE A 99 -10.78 18.22 -18.41
CA PHE A 99 -9.71 18.85 -17.65
C PHE A 99 -9.47 18.10 -16.36
N ARG A 100 -8.21 17.84 -16.05
CA ARG A 100 -7.83 17.17 -14.81
C ARG A 100 -6.40 17.52 -14.40
N THR A 101 -6.12 17.36 -13.12
CA THR A 101 -4.75 17.39 -12.60
C THR A 101 -4.29 15.96 -12.32
N VAL A 102 -3.17 15.58 -12.91
CA VAL A 102 -2.49 14.30 -12.68
C VAL A 102 -1.33 14.53 -11.71
N VAL A 103 -1.14 13.63 -10.75
CA VAL A 103 0.00 13.68 -9.82
C VAL A 103 0.87 12.45 -10.05
N PRO A 104 1.79 12.50 -11.03
CA PRO A 104 2.65 11.35 -11.32
C PRO A 104 3.72 11.13 -10.24
N GLU A 105 4.07 12.17 -9.46
CA GLU A 105 4.96 12.03 -8.30
C GLU A 105 4.37 12.77 -7.09
N PRO A 106 3.82 12.05 -6.09
CA PRO A 106 3.22 12.66 -4.91
C PRO A 106 4.23 13.15 -3.86
N PHE A 107 5.49 12.71 -3.89
CA PHE A 107 6.54 13.12 -2.97
C PHE A 107 7.97 12.79 -3.45
N TYR A 108 8.73 13.80 -3.86
CA TYR A 108 10.14 13.70 -4.20
C TYR A 108 11.03 14.46 -3.21
N GLU A 109 12.17 13.88 -2.86
CA GLU A 109 13.24 14.56 -2.14
C GLU A 109 14.35 14.99 -3.10
N ALA A 110 14.48 16.29 -3.31
CA ALA A 110 15.58 16.89 -4.07
C ALA A 110 16.66 17.48 -3.16
N GLU A 111 17.86 17.59 -3.71
CA GLU A 111 18.90 18.49 -3.24
C GLU A 111 18.67 19.88 -3.88
N PRO A 112 18.25 20.92 -3.12
CA PRO A 112 17.87 22.22 -3.69
C PRO A 112 18.98 22.91 -4.50
N SER A 113 20.24 22.62 -4.14
CA SER A 113 21.42 23.21 -4.80
C SER A 113 21.74 22.61 -6.18
N LEU A 114 21.10 21.50 -6.56
CA LEU A 114 21.35 20.81 -7.82
C LEU A 114 20.20 21.02 -8.81
N PRO A 115 20.49 21.14 -10.13
CA PRO A 115 19.44 21.19 -11.13
C PRO A 115 18.62 19.89 -11.13
N LEU A 116 17.32 20.02 -11.36
CA LEU A 116 16.39 18.90 -11.45
C LEU A 116 15.96 18.71 -12.91
N LYS A 117 16.27 17.54 -13.47
CA LYS A 117 15.74 17.11 -14.76
C LYS A 117 14.38 16.47 -14.56
N ILE A 118 13.39 16.90 -15.33
CA ILE A 118 12.02 16.38 -15.29
C ILE A 118 11.66 15.86 -16.68
N ARG A 119 11.30 14.59 -16.76
CA ARG A 119 10.79 13.96 -17.98
C ARG A 119 9.38 13.42 -17.72
N LEU A 120 8.39 13.96 -18.44
CA LEU A 120 6.99 13.56 -18.36
C LEU A 120 6.60 12.80 -19.63
N GLU A 121 5.95 11.65 -19.46
CA GLU A 121 5.56 10.76 -20.54
C GLU A 121 4.08 10.38 -20.43
N ARG A 122 3.37 10.38 -21.56
CA ARG A 122 2.12 9.62 -21.72
C ARG A 122 2.50 8.24 -22.25
N ASP A 123 2.36 7.22 -21.41
CA ASP A 123 2.79 5.86 -21.72
C ASP A 123 1.73 5.16 -22.58
N ASN A 124 1.83 5.37 -23.90
CA ASN A 124 0.89 4.82 -24.85
C ASN A 124 0.96 3.29 -24.98
N GLY A 125 2.07 2.68 -24.55
CA GLY A 125 2.28 1.23 -24.58
C GLY A 125 1.77 0.50 -23.34
N ASP A 126 1.40 1.23 -22.28
CA ASP A 126 0.87 0.61 -21.07
C ASP A 126 -0.47 -0.10 -21.34
N PRO A 127 -0.67 -1.33 -20.82
CA PRO A 127 -1.88 -2.11 -21.08
C PRO A 127 -3.18 -1.46 -20.59
N ARG A 128 -3.11 -0.48 -19.66
CA ARG A 128 -4.28 0.28 -19.20
C ARG A 128 -4.45 1.64 -19.87
N ASN A 129 -3.56 2.05 -20.77
CA ASN A 129 -3.80 3.21 -21.61
C ASN A 129 -4.82 2.85 -22.69
N SER A 130 -6.10 3.14 -22.45
CA SER A 130 -7.20 2.90 -23.39
C SER A 130 -7.60 4.14 -24.18
N CYS A 131 -7.20 5.32 -23.74
CA CYS A 131 -7.46 6.57 -24.44
C CYS A 131 -6.64 6.63 -25.75
N ARG A 132 -7.34 6.86 -26.87
CA ARG A 132 -6.73 7.03 -28.21
C ARG A 132 -6.88 8.45 -28.75
N THR A 133 -7.40 9.35 -27.94
CA THR A 133 -7.57 10.76 -28.31
C THR A 133 -6.39 11.59 -27.81
N GLU A 134 -6.29 12.82 -28.30
CA GLU A 134 -5.19 13.71 -27.95
C GLU A 134 -5.36 14.29 -26.54
N THR A 135 -4.24 14.48 -25.85
CA THR A 135 -4.20 15.11 -24.54
C THR A 135 -3.09 16.16 -24.49
N GLY A 136 -3.37 17.34 -23.95
CA GLY A 136 -2.44 18.45 -23.84
C GLY A 136 -1.98 18.72 -22.41
N VAL A 137 -0.66 18.82 -22.21
CA VAL A 137 -0.08 19.36 -20.97
C VAL A 137 -0.16 20.89 -21.02
N MET A 138 -0.92 21.46 -20.09
CA MET A 138 -1.12 22.91 -19.98
C MET A 138 -0.14 23.54 -19.00
N SER A 139 0.15 22.87 -17.89
CA SER A 139 1.14 23.30 -16.93
C SER A 139 1.64 22.13 -16.11
N VAL A 140 2.86 22.24 -15.58
CA VAL A 140 3.39 21.35 -14.56
C VAL A 140 3.85 22.17 -13.36
N ARG A 141 3.47 21.78 -12.16
CA ARG A 141 3.80 22.49 -10.92
C ARG A 141 4.64 21.62 -10.00
N LEU A 142 5.66 22.25 -9.40
CA LEU A 142 6.36 21.69 -8.26
C LEU A 142 5.76 22.35 -7.01
N VAL A 143 5.02 21.55 -6.24
CA VAL A 143 4.30 22.02 -5.05
C VAL A 143 5.10 21.60 -3.81
N PRO A 144 5.61 22.55 -3.01
CA PRO A 144 6.37 22.25 -1.79
C PRO A 144 5.58 21.37 -0.81
N MET A 145 6.30 20.46 -0.16
CA MET A 145 5.75 19.51 0.82
C MET A 145 6.55 19.59 2.13
N GLU A 146 5.90 19.24 3.23
CA GLU A 146 6.56 19.10 4.52
C GLU A 146 7.08 17.67 4.72
N ALA A 147 8.18 17.54 5.46
CA ALA A 147 8.68 16.24 5.86
C ALA A 147 7.86 15.67 7.01
N PRO A 148 7.43 14.40 6.95
CA PRO A 148 6.87 13.73 8.12
C PRO A 148 7.92 13.62 9.24
N THR A 149 7.49 13.83 10.48
CA THR A 149 8.32 13.72 11.69
C THR A 149 7.66 12.81 12.73
N GLY A 150 8.33 12.49 13.84
CA GLY A 150 7.67 11.84 14.99
C GLY A 150 7.41 10.33 14.84
N ASN A 151 8.35 9.60 14.23
CA ASN A 151 8.39 8.14 14.37
C ASN A 151 8.83 7.77 15.78
N LEU A 152 8.20 6.75 16.36
CA LEU A 152 8.53 6.16 17.65
C LEU A 152 9.06 4.75 17.41
N THR A 153 10.01 4.29 18.24
CA THR A 153 10.57 2.94 18.12
C THR A 153 9.86 2.01 19.10
N VAL A 154 9.23 0.96 18.56
CA VAL A 154 8.66 -0.14 19.36
C VAL A 154 9.76 -1.08 19.82
N SER A 155 10.64 -1.45 18.89
CA SER A 155 11.75 -2.37 19.16
C SER A 155 12.90 -2.11 18.21
N SER A 156 14.11 -2.04 18.77
CA SER A 156 15.38 -1.97 18.04
C SER A 156 16.34 -3.07 18.53
N VAL A 157 15.79 -4.17 19.03
CA VAL A 157 16.58 -5.33 19.45
C VAL A 157 17.32 -5.91 18.24
N PRO A 158 18.58 -6.36 18.37
CA PRO A 158 19.33 -6.90 17.24
C PRO A 158 18.59 -8.03 16.53
N GLY A 159 18.61 -8.00 15.20
CA GLY A 159 17.99 -8.99 14.31
C GLY A 159 17.03 -8.38 13.30
N TYR A 160 16.43 -9.24 12.50
CA TYR A 160 15.46 -8.86 11.49
C TYR A 160 14.05 -8.84 12.09
N ASN A 161 13.66 -7.71 12.68
CA ASN A 161 12.32 -7.47 13.21
C ASN A 161 11.36 -7.08 12.07
N SER A 162 10.28 -7.81 11.87
CA SER A 162 9.40 -7.67 10.70
C SER A 162 7.94 -7.99 11.00
N TRP A 163 7.06 -7.63 10.06
CA TRP A 163 5.63 -7.94 10.08
C TRP A 163 4.94 -7.56 11.39
N PRO A 164 4.96 -6.26 11.77
CA PRO A 164 4.34 -5.82 12.99
C PRO A 164 2.82 -5.67 12.86
N PHE A 165 2.11 -5.90 13.96
CA PHE A 165 0.66 -5.76 14.12
C PHE A 165 0.36 -5.00 15.40
N VAL A 166 -0.42 -3.92 15.32
CA VAL A 166 -0.75 -3.08 16.47
C VAL A 166 -2.23 -3.18 16.83
N GLN A 167 -2.53 -3.35 18.11
CA GLN A 167 -3.89 -3.44 18.62
C GLN A 167 -4.06 -2.61 19.90
N ASN A 168 -5.28 -2.13 20.12
CA ASN A 168 -5.67 -1.48 21.36
C ASN A 168 -6.24 -2.54 22.31
N LEU A 169 -5.64 -2.66 23.48
CA LEU A 169 -6.13 -3.44 24.61
C LEU A 169 -6.71 -2.49 25.67
N LYS A 170 -7.31 -3.04 26.73
CA LYS A 170 -7.89 -2.22 27.82
C LYS A 170 -6.79 -1.41 28.51
N GLY A 171 -6.63 -0.15 28.10
CA GLY A 171 -5.71 0.82 28.70
C GLY A 171 -4.29 0.83 28.14
N CYS A 172 -3.98 0.08 27.08
CA CYS A 172 -2.65 0.08 26.45
C CYS A 172 -2.70 -0.29 24.97
N LEU A 173 -1.68 0.09 24.20
CA LEU A 173 -1.41 -0.48 22.89
C LEU A 173 -0.52 -1.71 23.04
N CYS A 174 -0.81 -2.75 22.26
CA CYS A 174 0.03 -3.94 22.10
C CYS A 174 0.54 -3.98 20.66
N CYS A 175 1.86 -4.15 20.47
CA CYS A 175 2.47 -4.34 19.18
C CYS A 175 3.17 -5.70 19.14
N VAL A 176 2.70 -6.57 18.24
CA VAL A 176 3.24 -7.91 18.00
C VAL A 176 4.09 -7.87 16.74
N TYR A 177 5.24 -8.51 16.71
CA TYR A 177 6.14 -8.55 15.56
C TYR A 177 6.91 -9.87 15.51
N SER A 178 7.44 -10.20 14.34
CA SER A 178 8.30 -11.36 14.15
C SER A 178 9.76 -10.94 14.25
N ARG A 179 10.65 -11.82 14.73
CA ARG A 179 12.10 -11.58 14.74
C ARG A 179 12.86 -12.80 14.25
N GLY A 180 13.69 -12.62 13.23
CA GLY A 180 14.63 -13.62 12.69
C GLY A 180 15.99 -12.98 12.39
N THR A 181 16.72 -13.49 11.39
CA THR A 181 18.02 -12.94 10.98
C THR A 181 18.05 -12.29 9.60
N GLN A 182 17.01 -12.51 8.79
CA GLN A 182 16.92 -12.01 7.41
C GLN A 182 15.45 -11.91 6.92
N HIS A 183 15.22 -11.41 5.71
CA HIS A 183 13.90 -11.40 5.07
C HIS A 183 13.50 -12.80 4.52
N TYR A 184 13.37 -13.79 5.41
CA TYR A 184 12.94 -15.14 5.04
C TYR A 184 12.00 -15.72 6.10
N PHE A 185 10.81 -16.12 5.67
CA PHE A 185 9.77 -16.58 6.58
C PHE A 185 9.91 -18.04 7.01
N GLY A 186 10.70 -18.85 6.31
CA GLY A 186 10.94 -20.26 6.63
C GLY A 186 12.21 -20.50 7.47
N GLU A 187 12.71 -19.47 8.16
CA GLU A 187 13.91 -19.56 9.00
C GLU A 187 13.54 -20.14 10.39
N ILE A 188 14.03 -21.35 10.70
CA ILE A 188 13.73 -22.10 11.97
C ILE A 188 14.08 -21.33 13.27
N ARG A 189 14.75 -20.18 13.18
CA ARG A 189 15.09 -19.32 14.33
C ARG A 189 14.12 -18.17 14.55
N ARG A 190 13.08 -18.07 13.73
CA ARG A 190 12.14 -16.96 13.78
C ARG A 190 11.07 -17.20 14.84
N GLY A 191 10.92 -16.22 15.73
CA GLY A 191 9.85 -16.19 16.73
C GLY A 191 8.95 -14.97 16.58
N VAL A 192 7.84 -14.99 17.31
CA VAL A 192 6.86 -13.90 17.42
C VAL A 192 6.88 -13.35 18.86
N PHE A 193 6.97 -12.04 18.95
CA PHE A 193 7.17 -11.31 20.19
C PHE A 193 6.20 -10.13 20.27
N ALA A 194 5.92 -9.67 21.49
CA ALA A 194 5.00 -8.57 21.76
C ALA A 194 5.64 -7.56 22.72
N ARG A 195 5.23 -6.30 22.59
CA ARG A 195 5.48 -5.24 23.56
C ARG A 195 4.22 -4.43 23.77
N THR A 196 4.05 -3.86 24.95
CA THR A 196 2.91 -3.02 25.30
C THR A 196 3.34 -1.61 25.72
N THR A 197 2.44 -0.65 25.60
CA THR A 197 2.67 0.75 25.99
C THR A 197 1.37 1.37 26.51
N ALA A 198 1.45 2.07 27.64
CA ALA A 198 0.32 2.80 28.22
C ALA A 198 0.36 4.31 27.92
N ASP A 199 1.42 4.81 27.28
CA ASP A 199 1.68 6.24 27.09
C ASP A 199 1.75 6.65 25.61
N GLY A 200 1.05 5.90 24.76
CA GLY A 200 0.99 6.18 23.32
C GLY A 200 2.30 5.89 22.60
N GLY A 201 3.05 4.87 23.02
CA GLY A 201 4.25 4.40 22.34
C GLY A 201 5.52 5.16 22.66
N ARG A 202 5.52 6.02 23.69
CA ARG A 202 6.74 6.72 24.14
C ARG A 202 7.65 5.77 24.90
N ASN A 203 7.06 4.92 25.74
CA ASN A 203 7.77 3.87 26.46
C ASN A 203 7.11 2.51 26.20
N TRP A 204 7.92 1.51 25.88
CA TRP A 204 7.49 0.15 25.62
C TRP A 204 7.97 -0.80 26.72
N SER A 205 7.13 -1.77 27.06
CA SER A 205 7.46 -2.85 27.99
C SER A 205 8.69 -3.65 27.52
N PRO A 206 9.31 -4.45 28.40
CA PRO A 206 10.10 -5.58 27.99
C PRO A 206 9.34 -6.48 27.01
N GLU A 207 10.08 -7.21 26.20
CA GLU A 207 9.54 -8.12 25.21
C GLU A 207 8.87 -9.33 25.89
N SER A 208 7.65 -9.64 25.47
CA SER A 208 6.93 -10.88 25.82
C SER A 208 6.96 -11.83 24.64
N THR A 209 7.13 -13.13 24.88
CA THR A 209 7.10 -14.14 23.81
C THR A 209 5.65 -14.53 23.53
N VAL A 210 5.22 -14.41 22.28
CA VAL A 210 3.94 -14.98 21.81
C VAL A 210 4.14 -16.45 21.51
N VAL A 211 5.13 -16.76 20.67
CA VAL A 211 5.58 -18.11 20.33
C VAL A 211 6.99 -18.06 19.74
N ASN A 212 7.80 -19.06 20.05
CA ASN A 212 9.15 -19.22 19.51
C ASN A 212 9.51 -20.71 19.51
N THR A 213 8.99 -21.43 18.53
CA THR A 213 9.19 -22.87 18.38
C THR A 213 10.61 -23.20 17.94
N SER A 214 11.12 -24.37 18.35
CA SER A 214 12.47 -24.82 17.97
C SER A 214 12.51 -25.62 16.67
N ASP A 215 11.35 -26.08 16.20
CA ASP A 215 11.18 -26.99 15.06
C ASP A 215 10.67 -26.30 13.78
N GLY A 216 10.47 -24.98 13.82
CA GLY A 216 10.04 -24.22 12.65
C GLY A 216 10.15 -22.72 12.84
N ALA A 217 9.63 -22.00 11.85
CA ALA A 217 9.68 -20.55 11.76
C ALA A 217 8.30 -19.95 12.03
N ASP A 218 8.19 -19.15 13.08
CA ASP A 218 6.93 -18.51 13.47
C ASP A 218 6.87 -17.07 12.94
N SER A 219 5.81 -16.70 12.25
CA SER A 219 5.61 -15.34 11.73
C SER A 219 4.21 -14.84 12.04
N ALA A 220 4.10 -13.64 12.61
CA ALA A 220 2.82 -12.95 12.73
C ALA A 220 2.31 -12.59 11.32
N ILE A 221 1.03 -12.85 11.06
CA ILE A 221 0.43 -12.70 9.72
C ILE A 221 -0.92 -12.00 9.69
N GLY A 222 -1.57 -11.83 10.84
CA GLY A 222 -2.84 -11.11 10.97
C GLY A 222 -3.21 -10.83 12.42
N LYS A 223 -4.03 -9.80 12.65
CA LYS A 223 -4.61 -9.48 13.96
C LYS A 223 -6.12 -9.32 13.91
N GLY A 224 -6.77 -9.40 15.07
CA GLY A 224 -8.12 -8.87 15.27
C GLY A 224 -8.52 -8.89 16.74
N MET A 225 -9.82 -8.97 16.99
CA MET A 225 -10.39 -9.03 18.34
C MET A 225 -11.47 -10.10 18.39
N ASP A 226 -11.61 -10.75 19.54
CA ASP A 226 -12.77 -11.57 19.86
C ASP A 226 -13.93 -10.72 20.42
N SER A 227 -15.06 -11.37 20.71
CA SER A 227 -16.25 -10.72 21.28
C SER A 227 -16.04 -10.09 22.66
N THR A 228 -15.00 -10.47 23.40
CA THR A 228 -14.67 -9.96 24.74
C THR A 228 -13.74 -8.74 24.71
N GLY A 229 -13.21 -8.42 23.54
CA GLY A 229 -12.20 -7.38 23.36
C GLY A 229 -10.79 -7.86 23.69
N ALA A 230 -10.52 -9.17 23.63
CA ALA A 230 -9.17 -9.71 23.67
C ALA A 230 -8.57 -9.68 22.25
N MET A 231 -7.26 -9.42 22.16
CA MET A 231 -6.55 -9.45 20.89
C MET A 231 -6.37 -10.89 20.42
N LEU A 232 -6.61 -11.07 19.12
CA LEU A 232 -6.32 -12.30 18.39
C LEU A 232 -5.16 -12.06 17.43
N VAL A 233 -4.25 -13.03 17.31
CA VAL A 233 -3.07 -12.97 16.45
C VAL A 233 -2.93 -14.27 15.68
N TRP A 234 -2.99 -14.19 14.35
CA TRP A 234 -2.61 -15.28 13.49
C TRP A 234 -1.09 -15.39 13.40
N VAL A 235 -0.58 -16.60 13.59
CA VAL A 235 0.82 -16.96 13.41
C VAL A 235 0.90 -18.08 12.38
N ARG A 236 1.71 -17.87 11.34
CA ARG A 236 2.14 -18.92 10.43
C ARG A 236 3.34 -19.63 11.03
N HIS A 237 3.28 -20.96 11.08
CA HIS A 237 4.42 -21.80 11.42
C HIS A 237 4.88 -22.57 10.18
N VAL A 238 6.17 -22.45 9.85
CA VAL A 238 6.82 -23.19 8.74
C VAL A 238 7.98 -24.02 9.29
N GLY A 239 7.75 -25.32 9.47
CA GLY A 239 8.76 -26.31 9.86
C GLY A 239 8.67 -27.57 8.98
N GLU A 240 8.94 -28.74 9.56
CA GLU A 240 8.59 -30.02 8.91
C GLU A 240 7.09 -30.09 8.59
N GLU A 241 6.28 -29.45 9.42
CA GLU A 241 4.87 -29.22 9.17
C GLU A 241 4.60 -27.74 8.88
N TRP A 242 3.73 -27.47 7.90
CA TRP A 242 3.13 -26.15 7.70
C TRP A 242 1.77 -26.11 8.38
N ARG A 243 1.58 -25.14 9.28
CA ARG A 243 0.28 -24.89 9.94
C ARG A 243 0.10 -23.41 10.25
N HIS A 244 -1.13 -23.04 10.59
CA HIS A 244 -1.47 -21.73 11.11
C HIS A 244 -2.07 -21.87 12.50
N GLU A 245 -1.68 -20.98 13.40
CA GLU A 245 -2.08 -20.99 14.81
C GLU A 245 -2.67 -19.64 15.18
N LEU A 246 -3.70 -19.63 16.03
CA LEU A 246 -4.31 -18.41 16.54
C LEU A 246 -4.02 -18.26 18.02
N TYR A 247 -3.43 -17.13 18.39
CA TYR A 247 -3.11 -16.77 19.77
C TYR A 247 -4.05 -15.68 20.27
N ARG A 248 -4.48 -15.79 21.53
CA ARG A 248 -5.37 -14.86 22.22
C ARG A 248 -4.65 -14.22 23.41
N THR A 249 -4.87 -12.92 23.64
CA THR A 249 -4.37 -12.21 24.82
C THR A 249 -5.32 -11.10 25.26
N GLU A 250 -5.43 -10.89 26.57
CA GLU A 250 -6.20 -9.78 27.16
C GLU A 250 -5.30 -8.60 27.56
N ASP A 251 -4.00 -8.84 27.77
CA ASP A 251 -3.05 -7.90 28.37
C ASP A 251 -1.81 -7.63 27.50
N GLY A 252 -1.62 -8.38 26.40
CA GLY A 252 -0.46 -8.25 25.52
C GLY A 252 0.83 -8.82 26.11
N ILE A 253 0.72 -9.58 27.21
CA ILE A 253 1.83 -10.21 27.93
C ILE A 253 1.66 -11.73 27.92
N HIS A 254 0.47 -12.22 28.25
CA HIS A 254 0.14 -13.64 28.30
C HIS A 254 -0.67 -14.03 27.06
N PHE A 255 -0.13 -14.96 26.27
CA PHE A 255 -0.73 -15.44 25.04
C PHE A 255 -1.12 -16.92 25.17
N GLU A 256 -2.35 -17.25 24.82
CA GLU A 256 -2.87 -18.62 24.76
C GLU A 256 -3.12 -19.01 23.30
N ARG A 257 -2.59 -20.15 22.85
CA ARG A 257 -2.97 -20.71 21.54
C ARG A 257 -4.38 -21.32 21.63
N ILE A 258 -5.34 -20.71 20.95
CA ILE A 258 -6.75 -21.13 20.98
C ILE A 258 -7.19 -21.94 19.77
N ALA A 259 -6.43 -21.91 18.68
CA ALA A 259 -6.67 -22.72 17.50
C ALA A 259 -5.36 -23.10 16.79
N GLN A 260 -5.41 -24.23 16.09
CA GLN A 260 -4.39 -24.69 15.15
C GLN A 260 -5.12 -25.28 13.95
N VAL A 261 -4.84 -24.75 12.76
CA VAL A 261 -5.51 -25.12 11.52
C VAL A 261 -4.50 -25.50 10.45
N ARG A 262 -4.91 -26.42 9.57
CA ARG A 262 -4.17 -26.81 8.37
C ARG A 262 -5.14 -26.76 7.19
N PRO A 263 -5.47 -25.55 6.69
CA PRO A 263 -6.42 -25.39 5.62
C PRO A 263 -5.89 -26.03 4.33
N ASP A 264 -6.78 -26.42 3.42
CA ASP A 264 -6.45 -26.97 2.10
C ASP A 264 -7.32 -26.26 1.02
N PRO A 265 -6.72 -25.44 0.14
CA PRO A 265 -5.29 -25.22 -0.06
C PRO A 265 -4.62 -24.54 1.15
N MET A 266 -3.36 -24.90 1.42
CA MET A 266 -2.55 -24.32 2.51
C MET A 266 -2.25 -22.85 2.21
N PRO A 267 -2.74 -21.90 3.02
CA PRO A 267 -2.46 -20.49 2.79
C PRO A 267 -0.98 -20.19 2.99
N ILE A 268 -0.44 -19.34 2.12
CA ILE A 268 0.81 -18.65 2.42
C ILE A 268 0.57 -17.74 3.62
N GLN A 269 -0.56 -17.04 3.67
CA GLN A 269 -0.92 -16.20 4.80
C GLN A 269 -2.44 -16.06 4.94
N ILE A 270 -2.86 -15.98 6.19
CA ILE A 270 -4.19 -15.59 6.66
C ILE A 270 -4.04 -14.17 7.21
N THR A 271 -4.88 -13.23 6.77
CA THR A 271 -4.77 -11.81 7.12
C THR A 271 -5.68 -11.40 8.28
N ASP A 272 -5.71 -10.11 8.59
CA ASP A 272 -6.47 -9.52 9.70
C ASP A 272 -7.92 -10.04 9.78
N ILE A 273 -8.41 -10.18 11.01
CA ILE A 273 -9.74 -10.66 11.35
C ILE A 273 -10.67 -9.46 11.46
N ILE A 274 -11.76 -9.50 10.70
CA ILE A 274 -12.90 -8.57 10.83
C ILE A 274 -14.11 -9.28 11.44
N SER A 275 -14.94 -8.52 12.15
CA SER A 275 -16.24 -9.00 12.63
C SER A 275 -17.31 -8.72 11.59
N VAL A 276 -18.03 -9.75 11.14
CA VAL A 276 -19.13 -9.64 10.19
C VAL A 276 -20.42 -10.14 10.88
N PRO A 277 -21.38 -9.25 11.20
CA PRO A 277 -22.64 -9.60 11.83
C PRO A 277 -23.36 -10.75 11.10
N GLY A 278 -23.81 -11.75 11.86
CA GLY A 278 -24.47 -12.96 11.35
C GLY A 278 -23.53 -14.03 10.79
N ILE A 279 -22.26 -13.71 10.54
CA ILE A 279 -21.23 -14.67 10.10
C ILE A 279 -20.28 -15.03 11.23
N GLY A 280 -19.85 -14.03 12.01
CA GLY A 280 -18.85 -14.17 13.07
C GLY A 280 -17.54 -13.48 12.71
N LEU A 281 -16.42 -14.03 13.17
CA LEU A 281 -15.08 -13.59 12.77
C LEU A 281 -14.78 -14.06 11.35
N MET A 282 -14.11 -13.22 10.56
CA MET A 282 -13.72 -13.52 9.19
C MET A 282 -12.30 -13.03 8.93
N SER A 283 -11.47 -13.90 8.38
CA SER A 283 -10.16 -13.56 7.80
C SER A 283 -10.15 -13.88 6.31
N LEU A 284 -9.37 -13.13 5.54
CA LEU A 284 -9.05 -13.49 4.18
C LEU A 284 -7.74 -14.28 4.15
N TRP A 285 -7.54 -15.07 3.10
CA TRP A 285 -6.31 -15.83 2.91
C TRP A 285 -5.93 -15.92 1.43
N PHE A 286 -4.65 -16.17 1.15
CA PHE A 286 -4.16 -16.45 -0.19
C PHE A 286 -3.17 -17.63 -0.19
N ALA A 287 -3.21 -18.46 -1.24
CA ALA A 287 -2.39 -19.65 -1.41
C ALA A 287 -1.83 -19.75 -2.84
N GLY A 288 -0.62 -20.24 -2.99
CA GLY A 288 0.10 -20.29 -4.27
C GLY A 288 1.60 -20.48 -4.09
N SER A 289 2.37 -20.41 -5.18
CA SER A 289 3.83 -20.65 -5.17
C SER A 289 4.70 -19.41 -5.44
N TYR A 290 4.10 -18.25 -5.70
CA TYR A 290 4.75 -17.05 -6.27
C TYR A 290 5.44 -17.24 -7.63
N ARG A 291 5.38 -18.45 -8.21
CA ARG A 291 5.90 -18.76 -9.54
C ARG A 291 4.88 -18.37 -10.60
N GLU A 292 5.34 -18.28 -11.85
CA GLU A 292 4.43 -18.19 -12.98
C GLU A 292 3.61 -19.49 -13.07
N GLY A 293 2.31 -19.38 -13.37
CA GLY A 293 1.40 -20.50 -13.34
C GLY A 293 -0.03 -20.07 -13.03
N GLN A 294 -0.90 -21.06 -12.87
CA GLN A 294 -2.31 -20.90 -12.50
C GLN A 294 -2.65 -21.69 -11.21
N ASP A 295 -1.67 -21.85 -10.32
CA ASP A 295 -1.81 -22.55 -9.04
C ASP A 295 -2.25 -21.62 -7.90
N HIS A 296 -2.58 -20.37 -8.21
CA HIS A 296 -2.88 -19.35 -7.20
C HIS A 296 -4.37 -19.25 -6.88
N SER A 297 -4.67 -19.00 -5.60
CA SER A 297 -6.03 -18.92 -5.09
C SER A 297 -6.12 -17.98 -3.89
N TRP A 298 -7.34 -17.57 -3.57
CA TRP A 298 -7.64 -16.82 -2.35
C TRP A 298 -9.05 -17.15 -1.86
N GLY A 299 -9.32 -16.81 -0.61
CA GLY A 299 -10.64 -17.04 -0.04
C GLY A 299 -10.81 -16.52 1.38
N LEU A 300 -11.76 -17.13 2.08
CA LEU A 300 -12.16 -16.76 3.44
C LEU A 300 -11.91 -17.90 4.42
N LEU A 301 -11.62 -17.51 5.66
CA LEU A 301 -11.79 -18.32 6.86
C LEU A 301 -12.84 -17.65 7.74
N THR A 302 -13.79 -18.41 8.27
CA THR A 302 -14.83 -17.88 9.18
C THR A 302 -14.94 -18.67 10.47
N SER A 303 -15.17 -17.99 11.59
CA SER A 303 -15.37 -18.58 12.91
C SER A 303 -16.60 -17.99 13.61
N ARG A 304 -17.38 -18.85 14.28
CA ARG A 304 -18.59 -18.46 15.04
C ARG A 304 -18.41 -18.50 16.55
N ASP A 305 -17.23 -18.87 17.02
CA ASP A 305 -16.95 -19.20 18.40
C ASP A 305 -15.65 -18.56 18.89
N ASP A 306 -15.48 -17.28 18.54
CA ASP A 306 -14.35 -16.45 18.94
C ASP A 306 -12.99 -17.05 18.55
N GLY A 307 -12.94 -17.66 17.36
CA GLY A 307 -11.69 -18.08 16.73
C GLY A 307 -11.22 -19.47 17.15
N ARG A 308 -12.04 -20.27 17.83
CA ARG A 308 -11.68 -21.64 18.24
C ARG A 308 -11.78 -22.62 17.07
N HIS A 309 -12.81 -22.49 16.25
CA HIS A 309 -12.98 -23.30 15.03
C HIS A 309 -13.13 -22.40 13.81
N TRP A 310 -12.54 -22.82 12.69
CA TRP A 310 -12.52 -22.06 11.44
C TRP A 310 -12.91 -22.92 10.24
N ASP A 311 -13.85 -22.42 9.45
CA ASP A 311 -14.27 -23.00 8.17
C ASP A 311 -13.58 -22.27 7.03
N GLN A 312 -12.95 -23.02 6.11
CA GLN A 312 -12.32 -22.46 4.92
C GLN A 312 -13.27 -22.50 3.73
N ARG A 313 -13.27 -21.42 2.93
CA ARG A 313 -13.89 -21.39 1.62
C ARG A 313 -12.99 -20.71 0.60
N VAL A 314 -12.77 -21.37 -0.53
CA VAL A 314 -12.12 -20.80 -1.71
C VAL A 314 -13.09 -19.86 -2.42
N VAL A 315 -12.63 -18.65 -2.75
CA VAL A 315 -13.42 -17.68 -3.53
C VAL A 315 -13.03 -17.74 -5.00
N GLU A 316 -11.73 -17.67 -5.30
CA GLU A 316 -11.20 -17.90 -6.65
C GLU A 316 -9.97 -18.83 -6.58
N SER A 317 -9.77 -19.60 -7.65
CA SER A 317 -8.62 -20.48 -7.88
C SER A 317 -8.26 -20.46 -9.36
N GLY A 318 -7.09 -20.99 -9.74
CA GLY A 318 -6.68 -20.98 -11.15
C GLY A 318 -6.11 -19.64 -11.59
N LEU A 319 -5.77 -18.76 -10.65
CA LEU A 319 -5.36 -17.39 -10.96
C LEU A 319 -3.92 -17.35 -11.46
N SER A 320 -3.67 -16.47 -12.43
CA SER A 320 -2.31 -16.08 -12.78
C SER A 320 -1.68 -15.29 -11.63
N LYS A 321 -0.35 -15.19 -11.62
CA LYS A 321 0.37 -14.40 -10.61
C LYS A 321 -0.03 -12.91 -10.64
N THR A 322 -0.29 -12.35 -11.82
CA THR A 322 -0.67 -10.93 -11.97
C THR A 322 -2.14 -10.65 -11.66
N ASP A 323 -2.96 -11.69 -11.58
CA ASP A 323 -4.38 -11.58 -11.16
C ASP A 323 -4.59 -11.96 -9.69
N TRP A 324 -3.60 -12.60 -9.06
CA TRP A 324 -3.69 -13.12 -7.70
C TRP A 324 -3.67 -12.00 -6.65
N PRO A 325 -4.77 -11.81 -5.89
CA PRO A 325 -4.78 -10.88 -4.76
C PRO A 325 -4.05 -11.52 -3.58
N THR A 326 -2.84 -11.03 -3.30
CA THR A 326 -2.06 -11.38 -2.11
C THR A 326 -2.29 -10.36 -1.00
N GLU A 327 -1.97 -10.76 0.23
CA GLU A 327 -1.99 -9.91 1.44
C GLU A 327 -3.20 -8.95 1.54
N PRO A 328 -4.45 -9.43 1.41
CA PRO A 328 -5.65 -8.59 1.42
C PRO A 328 -5.94 -7.95 2.78
N SER A 329 -6.33 -6.67 2.78
CA SER A 329 -6.81 -5.94 3.95
C SER A 329 -8.27 -5.54 3.78
N ALA A 330 -9.13 -5.95 4.72
CA ALA A 330 -10.57 -5.90 4.60
C ALA A 330 -11.22 -5.02 5.68
N VAL A 331 -12.36 -4.43 5.33
CA VAL A 331 -13.25 -3.71 6.26
C VAL A 331 -14.70 -4.10 6.00
N TYR A 332 -15.50 -4.16 7.07
CA TYR A 332 -16.94 -4.34 7.00
C TYR A 332 -17.62 -2.97 7.00
N LEU A 333 -18.51 -2.74 6.03
CA LEU A 333 -19.19 -1.46 5.83
C LEU A 333 -20.62 -1.40 6.37
N GLY A 334 -21.15 -2.53 6.88
CA GLY A 334 -22.58 -2.66 7.20
C GLY A 334 -23.36 -3.36 6.09
N ASP A 335 -24.57 -3.84 6.42
CA ASP A 335 -25.54 -4.40 5.46
C ASP A 335 -24.98 -5.48 4.51
N GLY A 336 -24.07 -6.30 5.03
CA GLY A 336 -23.43 -7.39 4.28
C GLY A 336 -22.29 -6.95 3.37
N LYS A 337 -21.95 -5.65 3.34
CA LYS A 337 -20.91 -5.10 2.49
C LYS A 337 -19.52 -5.27 3.09
N ILE A 338 -18.61 -5.83 2.31
CA ILE A 338 -17.19 -6.01 2.65
C ILE A 338 -16.37 -5.39 1.53
N PHE A 339 -15.43 -4.54 1.90
CA PHE A 339 -14.53 -3.88 0.97
C PHE A 339 -13.09 -4.26 1.30
N VAL A 340 -12.30 -4.56 0.26
CA VAL A 340 -10.94 -5.09 0.40
C VAL A 340 -10.01 -4.39 -0.58
N ILE A 341 -8.80 -4.08 -0.10
CA ILE A 341 -7.67 -3.76 -0.96
C ILE A 341 -6.61 -4.84 -0.78
N ALA A 342 -6.16 -5.40 -1.90
CA ALA A 342 -5.18 -6.48 -1.92
C ALA A 342 -3.96 -6.10 -2.73
N ARG A 343 -2.80 -6.56 -2.27
CA ARG A 343 -1.58 -6.55 -3.05
C ARG A 343 -1.75 -7.46 -4.26
N VAL A 344 -1.04 -7.13 -5.33
CA VAL A 344 -0.90 -8.01 -6.49
C VAL A 344 0.58 -8.28 -6.67
N GLU A 345 0.93 -9.53 -6.99
CA GLU A 345 2.29 -9.88 -7.36
C GLU A 345 2.60 -9.38 -8.78
N GLY A 346 3.17 -8.18 -8.87
CA GLY A 346 3.62 -7.58 -10.12
C GLY A 346 4.95 -6.87 -9.93
N ARG A 347 5.92 -7.16 -10.80
CA ARG A 347 7.21 -6.45 -10.88
C ARG A 347 7.41 -5.75 -12.23
N ALA A 348 6.46 -5.88 -13.15
CA ALA A 348 6.51 -5.17 -14.44
C ALA A 348 6.40 -3.67 -14.20
N ASP A 349 7.20 -2.84 -14.87
CA ASP A 349 7.20 -1.36 -14.71
C ASP A 349 5.99 -0.68 -15.36
N ASP A 350 4.88 -1.40 -15.45
CA ASP A 350 3.61 -1.01 -16.03
C ASP A 350 2.51 -1.07 -14.96
N THR A 351 1.29 -0.72 -15.37
CA THR A 351 0.17 -0.63 -14.45
C THR A 351 -0.45 -1.97 -14.04
N THR A 352 0.05 -3.12 -14.53
CA THR A 352 -0.44 -4.46 -14.12
C THR A 352 -0.21 -4.75 -12.63
N ARG A 353 0.81 -4.11 -12.04
CA ARG A 353 1.18 -4.21 -10.62
C ARG A 353 0.21 -3.50 -9.66
N ALA A 354 -0.82 -2.82 -10.16
CA ALA A 354 -1.72 -2.09 -9.27
C ALA A 354 -2.44 -3.00 -8.28
N LEU A 355 -2.73 -2.43 -7.12
CA LEU A 355 -3.54 -3.08 -6.09
C LEU A 355 -4.90 -3.47 -6.66
N ALA A 356 -5.41 -4.61 -6.21
CA ALA A 356 -6.75 -5.08 -6.51
C ALA A 356 -7.74 -4.54 -5.47
N GLN A 357 -8.92 -4.13 -5.94
CA GLN A 357 -10.09 -3.81 -5.14
C GLN A 357 -11.06 -4.98 -5.23
N LEU A 358 -11.45 -5.54 -4.09
CA LEU A 358 -12.42 -6.63 -4.00
C LEU A 358 -13.64 -6.18 -3.19
N GLU A 359 -14.83 -6.46 -3.71
CA GLU A 359 -16.08 -6.01 -3.12
C GLU A 359 -17.09 -7.14 -3.03
N SER A 360 -17.72 -7.27 -1.88
CA SER A 360 -18.87 -8.14 -1.67
C SER A 360 -20.03 -7.35 -1.10
N ASP A 361 -21.24 -7.63 -1.58
CA ASP A 361 -22.49 -7.01 -1.15
C ASP A 361 -23.41 -7.99 -0.39
N ASP A 362 -22.94 -9.20 -0.10
CA ASP A 362 -23.77 -10.32 0.35
C ASP A 362 -23.10 -11.18 1.42
N TYR A 363 -22.40 -10.54 2.36
CA TYR A 363 -21.70 -11.16 3.47
C TYR A 363 -20.53 -12.04 3.02
N GLY A 364 -19.87 -11.62 1.94
CA GLY A 364 -18.75 -12.33 1.36
C GLY A 364 -19.14 -13.47 0.44
N LYS A 365 -20.42 -13.73 0.13
CA LYS A 365 -20.81 -14.90 -0.67
C LYS A 365 -20.31 -14.78 -2.12
N THR A 366 -20.52 -13.63 -2.74
CA THR A 366 -20.04 -13.27 -4.08
C THR A 366 -19.10 -12.07 -4.03
N TRP A 367 -18.23 -11.97 -5.03
CA TRP A 367 -17.18 -10.97 -5.09
C TRP A 367 -17.04 -10.37 -6.48
N LYS A 368 -16.74 -9.08 -6.53
CA LYS A 368 -16.25 -8.36 -7.71
C LYS A 368 -14.78 -8.02 -7.48
N ARG A 369 -13.96 -8.09 -8.53
CA ARG A 369 -12.56 -7.68 -8.51
C ARG A 369 -12.31 -6.64 -9.60
N ALA A 370 -11.58 -5.58 -9.25
CA ALA A 370 -11.09 -4.57 -10.19
C ALA A 370 -9.66 -4.15 -9.85
N LYS A 371 -8.96 -3.52 -10.80
CA LYS A 371 -7.64 -2.92 -10.57
C LYS A 371 -7.81 -1.44 -10.21
N THR A 372 -7.07 -0.99 -9.20
CA THR A 372 -7.06 0.42 -8.78
C THR A 372 -6.08 1.27 -9.59
N ASN A 373 -6.08 2.58 -9.40
CA ASN A 373 -5.00 3.47 -9.85
C ASN A 373 -3.77 3.49 -8.93
N ILE A 374 -3.67 2.59 -7.95
CA ILE A 374 -2.59 2.54 -6.98
C ILE A 374 -1.51 1.57 -7.46
N THR A 375 -0.48 2.09 -8.11
CA THR A 375 0.62 1.33 -8.72
C THR A 375 1.93 1.44 -7.94
N ASP A 376 2.04 2.44 -7.05
CA ASP A 376 3.27 2.79 -6.33
C ASP A 376 3.56 1.90 -5.11
N VAL A 377 2.83 0.80 -4.93
CA VAL A 377 3.14 -0.22 -3.93
C VAL A 377 4.15 -1.20 -4.53
N LEU A 378 5.20 -1.52 -3.77
CA LEU A 378 6.17 -2.53 -4.15
C LEU A 378 6.30 -3.53 -3.02
N GLU A 379 5.93 -4.79 -3.27
CA GLU A 379 6.11 -5.95 -2.38
C GLU A 379 5.71 -5.74 -0.90
N SER A 380 4.74 -4.87 -0.62
CA SER A 380 4.35 -4.50 0.75
C SER A 380 2.86 -4.70 0.96
N THR A 381 2.50 -5.22 2.13
CA THR A 381 1.10 -5.36 2.56
C THR A 381 0.46 -3.99 2.77
N PRO A 382 -0.73 -3.72 2.20
CA PRO A 382 -1.54 -2.57 2.57
C PRO A 382 -2.30 -2.81 3.88
N SER A 383 -2.70 -1.72 4.55
CA SER A 383 -3.65 -1.75 5.67
C SER A 383 -4.77 -0.76 5.43
N LEU A 384 -6.00 -1.24 5.43
CA LEU A 384 -7.21 -0.46 5.20
C LEU A 384 -7.98 -0.27 6.52
N LEU A 385 -8.38 0.97 6.79
CA LEU A 385 -9.33 1.31 7.84
C LEU A 385 -10.59 1.93 7.22
N PHE A 386 -11.74 1.61 7.81
CA PHE A 386 -12.98 2.36 7.61
C PHE A 386 -13.28 3.09 8.92
N ASP A 387 -13.09 4.39 8.94
CA ASP A 387 -13.24 5.22 10.13
C ASP A 387 -13.94 6.53 9.78
N ARG A 388 -14.91 6.93 10.62
CA ARG A 388 -15.72 8.15 10.45
C ARG A 388 -16.30 8.32 9.02
N GLY A 389 -16.70 7.22 8.40
CA GLY A 389 -17.31 7.23 7.05
C GLY A 389 -16.32 7.38 5.90
N LYS A 390 -15.01 7.30 6.16
CA LYS A 390 -13.95 7.38 5.14
C LYS A 390 -13.08 6.14 5.14
N PHE A 391 -12.51 5.85 3.98
CA PHE A 391 -11.40 4.92 3.86
C PHE A 391 -10.07 5.61 4.13
N TYR A 392 -9.22 4.92 4.88
CA TYR A 392 -7.81 5.26 5.06
C TYR A 392 -6.99 4.05 4.67
N LEU A 393 -6.31 4.16 3.53
CA LEU A 393 -5.46 3.11 2.98
C LEU A 393 -4.00 3.46 3.21
N TYR A 394 -3.36 2.76 4.14
CA TYR A 394 -1.94 2.87 4.43
C TYR A 394 -1.16 1.82 3.66
N TYR A 395 -0.04 2.21 3.06
CA TYR A 395 0.84 1.28 2.35
C TYR A 395 2.26 1.83 2.24
N PHE A 396 3.23 0.96 2.03
CA PHE A 396 4.62 1.35 1.91
C PHE A 396 5.09 1.28 0.45
N GLN A 397 5.72 2.35 -0.02
CA GLN A 397 6.48 2.35 -1.25
C GLN A 397 7.94 2.00 -0.92
N ARG A 398 8.26 0.70 -1.03
CA ARG A 398 9.64 0.21 -0.91
C ARG A 398 10.55 0.89 -1.93
N CYS A 399 11.85 0.94 -1.63
CA CYS A 399 12.89 1.70 -2.35
C CYS A 399 12.76 3.24 -2.23
N ALA A 400 11.54 3.80 -2.23
CA ALA A 400 11.35 5.21 -1.93
C ALA A 400 11.52 5.51 -0.43
N GLY A 401 11.21 4.53 0.43
CA GLY A 401 11.26 4.66 1.88
C GLY A 401 10.08 5.47 2.43
N LEU A 402 8.91 5.37 1.79
CA LEU A 402 7.75 6.19 2.12
C LEU A 402 6.59 5.33 2.60
N LEU A 403 6.09 5.60 3.80
CA LEU A 403 4.77 5.17 4.24
C LEU A 403 3.74 6.20 3.77
N LYS A 404 2.76 5.77 3.00
CA LYS A 404 1.74 6.61 2.37
C LYS A 404 0.35 6.32 2.92
N CYS A 405 -0.53 7.32 2.83
CA CYS A 405 -1.95 7.23 3.16
C CYS A 405 -2.79 7.78 2.00
N ARG A 406 -3.81 7.04 1.57
CA ARG A 406 -4.88 7.58 0.72
C ARG A 406 -6.16 7.65 1.54
N THR A 407 -6.76 8.83 1.61
CA THR A 407 -8.03 9.05 2.27
C THR A 407 -9.11 9.20 1.22
N ALA A 408 -10.13 8.34 1.23
CA ALA A 408 -11.15 8.30 0.19
C ALA A 408 -12.58 8.28 0.75
N ASP A 409 -13.51 8.87 0.00
CA ASP A 409 -14.93 8.61 0.16
C ASP A 409 -15.24 7.22 -0.41
N PRO A 410 -15.86 6.30 0.36
CA PRO A 410 -16.25 4.99 -0.14
C PRO A 410 -17.08 5.04 -1.42
N ALA A 411 -18.04 5.97 -1.52
CA ALA A 411 -18.92 6.06 -2.69
C ALA A 411 -18.14 6.37 -3.97
N LEU A 412 -17.06 7.17 -3.87
CA LEU A 412 -16.22 7.54 -5.00
C LEU A 412 -15.46 6.34 -5.56
N VAL A 413 -14.76 5.60 -4.69
CA VAL A 413 -13.86 4.51 -5.11
C VAL A 413 -14.60 3.21 -5.41
N MET A 414 -15.77 2.98 -4.81
CA MET A 414 -16.66 1.86 -5.17
C MET A 414 -17.35 2.10 -6.52
N ALA A 415 -17.65 3.35 -6.88
CA ALA A 415 -18.18 3.68 -8.20
C ALA A 415 -17.13 3.54 -9.31
N ASP A 416 -15.88 3.91 -9.02
CA ASP A 416 -14.76 3.86 -9.97
C ASP A 416 -13.43 3.56 -9.25
N PRO A 417 -12.88 2.34 -9.36
CA PRO A 417 -11.61 1.95 -8.76
C PRO A 417 -10.40 2.77 -9.21
N LEU A 418 -10.50 3.55 -10.29
CA LEU A 418 -9.44 4.46 -10.74
C LEU A 418 -9.46 5.81 -10.03
N ARG A 419 -10.43 6.06 -9.13
CA ARG A 419 -10.59 7.33 -8.42
C ARG A 419 -10.02 7.34 -7.01
N TRP A 420 -9.08 6.45 -6.66
CA TRP A 420 -8.37 6.62 -5.40
C TRP A 420 -7.60 7.93 -5.40
N PRO A 421 -7.75 8.79 -4.37
CA PRO A 421 -7.08 10.08 -4.31
C PRO A 421 -5.56 9.95 -4.24
N VAL A 422 -4.87 11.04 -4.55
CA VAL A 422 -3.41 11.18 -4.43
C VAL A 422 -2.99 10.89 -2.97
N PRO A 423 -1.92 10.11 -2.73
CA PRO A 423 -1.50 9.79 -1.38
C PRO A 423 -0.78 10.96 -0.71
N GLU A 424 -0.89 11.01 0.62
CA GLU A 424 -0.02 11.81 1.51
C GLU A 424 1.06 10.91 2.11
N VAL A 425 2.22 11.50 2.47
CA VAL A 425 3.29 10.76 3.16
C VAL A 425 3.11 10.86 4.67
N ALA A 426 2.87 9.71 5.31
CA ALA A 426 2.68 9.61 6.75
C ALA A 426 4.00 9.46 7.52
N ALA A 427 4.97 8.74 6.96
CA ALA A 427 6.27 8.52 7.59
C ALA A 427 7.38 8.19 6.58
N PHE A 428 8.62 8.40 7.02
CA PHE A 428 9.80 7.85 6.36
C PHE A 428 10.25 6.53 6.97
N GLY A 429 10.87 5.70 6.15
CA GLY A 429 11.60 4.51 6.54
C GLY A 429 12.79 4.27 5.60
N SER A 430 13.39 3.08 5.71
CA SER A 430 14.54 2.70 4.89
C SER A 430 14.21 2.64 3.41
N ARG A 431 15.19 3.02 2.59
CA ARG A 431 15.18 2.85 1.13
C ARG A 431 15.69 1.49 0.69
N GLU A 432 16.18 0.67 1.61
CA GLU A 432 16.60 -0.69 1.26
C GLU A 432 15.37 -1.54 0.95
N ARG A 433 15.28 -2.00 -0.31
CA ARG A 433 14.10 -2.63 -0.94
C ARG A 433 13.21 -3.39 0.03
N GLN A 434 13.58 -4.61 0.41
CA GLN A 434 12.70 -5.51 1.19
C GLN A 434 12.74 -5.23 2.70
N HIS A 435 13.60 -4.31 3.12
CA HIS A 435 13.94 -4.09 4.53
C HIS A 435 13.18 -2.90 5.14
N ALA A 436 12.06 -2.52 4.53
CA ALA A 436 11.03 -1.70 5.13
C ALA A 436 9.61 -2.04 4.60
N GLY A 437 8.59 -1.73 5.39
CA GLY A 437 7.19 -1.76 4.97
C GLY A 437 6.28 -2.64 5.83
N ASN A 438 5.30 -3.27 5.16
CA ASN A 438 4.21 -4.06 5.75
C ASN A 438 3.57 -3.34 6.95
N VAL A 439 3.00 -2.18 6.66
CA VAL A 439 2.30 -1.39 7.66
C VAL A 439 1.05 -2.13 8.12
N ASN A 440 0.79 -2.11 9.42
CA ASN A 440 -0.48 -2.48 10.02
C ASN A 440 -1.04 -1.26 10.76
N ALA A 441 -2.30 -0.93 10.47
CA ALA A 441 -2.95 0.26 10.99
C ALA A 441 -4.05 -0.09 11.99
N LEU A 442 -4.30 0.86 12.88
CA LEU A 442 -5.32 0.76 13.91
C LEU A 442 -5.90 2.14 14.21
N SER A 443 -7.21 2.20 14.38
CA SER A 443 -7.88 3.41 14.84
C SER A 443 -7.88 3.50 16.38
N CYS A 444 -7.34 4.59 16.92
CA CYS A 444 -7.13 4.83 18.36
C CYS A 444 -7.61 6.23 18.77
N GLY A 445 -8.83 6.34 19.32
CA GLY A 445 -9.38 7.61 19.83
C GLY A 445 -9.61 8.69 18.76
N ASP A 446 -8.67 9.62 18.60
CA ASP A 446 -8.68 10.66 17.56
C ASP A 446 -7.48 10.52 16.59
N THR A 447 -6.77 9.40 16.67
CA THR A 447 -5.57 9.14 15.89
C THR A 447 -5.63 7.77 15.20
N HIS A 448 -4.75 7.56 14.23
CA HIS A 448 -4.38 6.25 13.73
C HIS A 448 -2.96 5.89 14.20
N CYS A 449 -2.80 4.66 14.66
CA CYS A 449 -1.53 4.05 15.02
C CYS A 449 -1.08 3.16 13.86
N LEU A 450 0.12 3.41 13.32
CA LEU A 450 0.69 2.74 12.15
C LEU A 450 1.97 2.04 12.58
N ALA A 451 1.96 0.71 12.66
CA ALA A 451 3.15 -0.08 12.93
C ALA A 451 3.75 -0.59 11.63
N PHE A 452 5.05 -0.40 11.41
CA PHE A 452 5.77 -0.89 10.23
C PHE A 452 7.22 -1.22 10.62
N TYR A 453 7.94 -1.96 9.78
CA TYR A 453 9.37 -2.21 10.03
C TYR A 453 10.25 -1.41 9.06
N SER A 454 11.49 -1.14 9.48
CA SER A 454 12.44 -0.34 8.69
C SER A 454 13.89 -0.58 9.13
N GLY A 455 14.79 -0.81 8.17
CA GLY A 455 16.23 -0.92 8.41
C GLY A 455 16.96 -1.54 7.22
N SER A 456 17.86 -2.48 7.50
CA SER A 456 18.69 -3.16 6.51
C SER A 456 18.45 -4.67 6.46
N GLU A 457 19.17 -5.38 5.59
CA GLU A 457 19.06 -6.83 5.42
C GLU A 457 19.17 -7.63 6.72
N LYS A 458 19.98 -7.17 7.67
CA LYS A 458 20.29 -7.89 8.91
C LYS A 458 19.67 -7.29 10.16
N VAL A 459 19.38 -5.99 10.13
CA VAL A 459 18.90 -5.24 11.30
C VAL A 459 17.79 -4.32 10.88
N THR A 460 16.57 -4.60 11.35
CA THR A 460 15.40 -3.75 11.15
C THR A 460 14.77 -3.40 12.48
N ASP A 461 14.27 -2.18 12.60
CA ASP A 461 13.48 -1.74 13.75
C ASP A 461 12.00 -1.97 13.47
N VAL A 462 11.22 -2.11 14.55
CA VAL A 462 9.77 -1.94 14.52
C VAL A 462 9.46 -0.51 14.93
N VAL A 463 8.75 0.20 14.06
CA VAL A 463 8.43 1.62 14.18
C VAL A 463 6.93 1.77 14.38
N LEU A 464 6.54 2.68 15.28
CA LEU A 464 5.18 3.17 15.43
C LEU A 464 5.13 4.62 14.96
N LYS A 465 4.19 4.92 14.08
CA LYS A 465 3.82 6.28 13.71
C LYS A 465 2.39 6.55 14.18
N ILE A 466 2.19 7.69 14.84
CA ILE A 466 0.85 8.17 15.19
C ILE A 466 0.52 9.35 14.29
N VAL A 467 -0.64 9.29 13.63
CA VAL A 467 -1.15 10.36 12.77
C VAL A 467 -2.55 10.79 13.22
N PRO A 468 -2.92 12.06 13.07
CA PRO A 468 -4.31 12.49 13.16
C PRO A 468 -5.19 11.72 12.16
N ARG A 469 -6.48 11.58 12.51
CA ARG A 469 -7.51 11.06 11.60
C ARG A 469 -7.90 12.08 10.54
#